data_AF-A0A3C0Y452-F1
#
_entry.id   AF-A0A3C0Y452-F1
#
_cell.length_a   1.000
_cell.length_b   1.000
_cell.length_c   1.000
_cell.angle_alpha   90.00
_cell.angle_beta   90.00
_cell.angle_gamma   90.00
#
_symmetry.space_group_name_H-M   'P 1'
#
loop_
_entity.id
_entity.type
_entity.pdbx_description
1 polymer ?
#
loop_
_entity_poly.entity_id
_entity_poly.type
_entity_poly.pdbx_seq_one_letter_code
_entity_poly.pdbx_strand_id
1 'polypeptide(L)'
;MHWISVLGIIAFVLYALTRKRTDSKPSSKSSAGGKSAGRGTNFLPPIPKGFQIFEARLSVAGIEHRRDDALRFADDSDQTLALEREPDNAHDPNAIKVIGIERGTRRFIGYVPKGVAEQIVGSGLTDAVQPRLDRIWRTDSGFVDVTFQIVGPKDKKAQYVDFLNSKPAHLWDKEFLKFFGLPVPKGLTSGQAAKMIAEHRTKLETGDKARLDEWEAYEEICNEFDDADFRASFELKKVSDKVLKEALDALKREGATMRSLVADIDKVVDKIIALKPELERKLEGEQISSVSRTAAMR
;
A
#
# COMPACT_ATOMS: atom_id res chain seq x y z
N MET A 1 -1.34 -1.55 37.93
CA MET A 1 -0.68 -2.21 36.79
C MET A 1 -1.63 -2.14 35.62
N HIS A 2 -1.39 -1.19 34.71
CA HIS A 2 -2.36 -0.74 33.72
C HIS A 2 -2.53 -1.74 32.57
N TRP A 3 -3.78 -2.14 32.37
CA TRP A 3 -4.31 -2.62 31.10
C TRP A 3 -4.55 -1.41 30.19
N ILE A 4 -4.05 -1.45 28.96
CA ILE A 4 -4.54 -0.58 27.88
C ILE A 4 -4.76 -1.47 26.64
N SER A 5 -6.04 -1.67 26.35
CA SER A 5 -6.63 -2.27 25.15
C SER A 5 -6.15 -1.53 23.89
N VAL A 6 -5.60 -2.22 22.88
CA VAL A 6 -6.28 -2.82 21.72
C VAL A 6 -7.34 -1.91 21.10
N LEU A 7 -7.03 -1.32 19.94
CA LEU A 7 -7.87 -1.23 18.73
C LEU A 7 -7.16 -0.36 17.67
N GLY A 8 -6.95 -0.90 16.47
CA GLY A 8 -6.41 -0.12 15.36
C GLY A 8 -6.33 -0.96 14.09
N ILE A 9 -6.91 -0.41 13.02
CA ILE A 9 -6.86 -0.81 11.60
C ILE A 9 -8.09 -1.60 11.11
N ILE A 10 -9.16 -0.84 10.81
CA ILE A 10 -10.13 -1.12 9.74
C ILE A 10 -10.22 0.19 8.95
N ALA A 11 -9.57 0.27 7.80
CA ALA A 11 -9.87 1.27 6.75
C ALA A 11 -9.05 0.98 5.49
N PHE A 12 -9.31 -0.12 4.76
CA PHE A 12 -8.73 -0.25 3.42
C PHE A 12 -9.59 -0.94 2.33
N VAL A 13 -10.80 -1.46 2.58
CA VAL A 13 -11.43 -2.39 1.59
C VAL A 13 -12.87 -2.08 1.17
N LEU A 14 -13.40 -0.87 1.39
CA LEU A 14 -14.82 -0.60 1.07
C LEU A 14 -15.14 0.10 -0.27
N TYR A 15 -14.18 0.42 -1.14
CA TYR A 15 -14.50 1.28 -2.30
C TYR A 15 -14.39 0.65 -3.71
N ALA A 16 -13.82 -0.56 -3.86
CA ALA A 16 -13.70 -1.20 -5.17
C ALA A 16 -14.96 -2.00 -5.63
N LEU A 17 -16.14 -1.75 -5.05
CA LEU A 17 -17.37 -2.50 -5.35
C LEU A 17 -18.59 -1.59 -5.57
N THR A 18 -18.60 -0.79 -6.63
CA THR A 18 -19.84 -0.48 -7.39
C THR A 18 -19.52 0.05 -8.79
N ARG A 19 -19.17 -0.84 -9.73
CA ARG A 19 -19.38 -0.57 -11.16
C ARG A 19 -19.82 -1.87 -11.87
N LYS A 20 -21.14 -2.09 -11.87
CA LYS A 20 -21.82 -2.72 -13.01
C LYS A 20 -23.10 -1.95 -13.28
N ARG A 21 -23.16 -1.40 -14.49
CA ARG A 21 -24.27 -0.68 -15.09
C ARG A 21 -25.34 -1.69 -15.49
N THR A 22 -26.55 -1.56 -14.93
CA THR A 22 -27.81 -2.03 -15.54
C THR A 22 -28.93 -1.14 -15.04
N ASP A 23 -29.66 -0.54 -15.99
CA ASP A 23 -30.80 0.34 -15.77
C ASP A 23 -31.96 -0.39 -15.08
N SER A 24 -32.48 0.19 -14.00
CA SER A 24 -33.92 0.26 -13.66
C SER A 24 -34.14 1.01 -12.34
N LYS A 25 -34.99 2.04 -12.38
CA LYS A 25 -35.77 2.52 -11.21
C LYS A 25 -36.92 1.50 -10.96
N PRO A 26 -37.59 1.42 -9.79
CA PRO A 26 -37.59 2.34 -8.64
C PRO A 26 -37.65 1.69 -7.23
N SER A 27 -37.73 2.58 -6.23
CA SER A 27 -38.51 2.48 -4.98
C SER A 27 -37.73 2.43 -3.67
N SER A 28 -38.15 3.33 -2.79
CA SER A 28 -37.73 3.52 -1.42
C SER A 28 -38.14 2.34 -0.55
N LYS A 29 -37.21 1.88 0.30
CA LYS A 29 -37.46 1.55 1.72
C LYS A 29 -36.13 1.30 2.43
N SER A 30 -36.07 1.89 3.62
CA SER A 30 -35.10 1.72 4.69
C SER A 30 -34.52 0.30 4.84
N SER A 31 -33.22 0.18 5.07
CA SER A 31 -32.70 -0.89 5.93
C SER A 31 -31.49 -0.40 6.73
N ALA A 32 -31.52 -0.76 8.00
CA ALA A 32 -30.61 -0.34 9.04
C ALA A 32 -29.19 -0.89 8.83
N GLY A 33 -28.20 -0.09 9.21
CA GLY A 33 -26.79 -0.48 9.18
C GLY A 33 -26.49 -1.64 10.13
N GLY A 34 -26.30 -2.83 9.57
CA GLY A 34 -25.63 -3.94 10.25
C GLY A 34 -24.13 -3.72 10.19
N LYS A 35 -23.49 -3.53 11.34
CA LYS A 35 -22.02 -3.63 11.47
C LYS A 35 -21.65 -5.09 11.18
N SER A 36 -20.86 -5.37 10.15
CA SER A 36 -20.34 -6.72 9.90
C SER A 36 -19.45 -7.13 11.09
N ALA A 37 -19.76 -8.27 11.70
CA ALA A 37 -19.00 -8.78 12.83
C ALA A 37 -17.68 -9.38 12.31
N GLY A 38 -16.54 -8.81 12.71
CA GLY A 38 -15.23 -9.40 12.41
C GLY A 38 -14.87 -10.52 13.37
N ARG A 39 -14.13 -11.53 12.90
CA ARG A 39 -13.53 -12.60 13.71
C ARG A 39 -12.01 -12.50 13.64
N GLY A 40 -11.37 -12.46 14.80
CA GLY A 40 -9.92 -12.46 14.94
C GLY A 40 -9.41 -13.72 15.66
N THR A 41 -8.36 -14.32 15.13
CA THR A 41 -7.65 -15.47 15.74
C THR A 41 -6.21 -15.08 15.99
N ASN A 42 -5.71 -15.26 17.22
CA ASN A 42 -4.33 -14.98 17.61
C ASN A 42 -3.54 -16.29 17.73
N PHE A 43 -2.28 -16.29 17.27
CA PHE A 43 -1.46 -17.50 17.18
C PHE A 43 -0.20 -17.42 18.05
N LEU A 44 0.67 -16.45 17.78
CA LEU A 44 1.94 -16.19 18.47
C LEU A 44 2.63 -17.44 19.06
N PRO A 45 2.95 -18.47 18.23
CA PRO A 45 3.63 -19.67 18.70
C PRO A 45 4.98 -19.31 19.35
N PRO A 46 5.58 -20.12 20.25
CA PRO A 46 6.84 -19.75 20.90
C PRO A 46 7.94 -19.37 19.90
N ILE A 47 8.72 -18.34 20.22
CA ILE A 47 9.90 -17.97 19.40
C ILE A 47 10.93 -19.11 19.52
N PRO A 48 11.49 -19.62 18.41
CA PRO A 48 12.50 -20.66 18.44
C PRO A 48 13.70 -20.30 19.34
N LYS A 49 14.30 -21.31 19.98
CA LYS A 49 15.49 -21.09 20.81
C LYS A 49 16.61 -20.48 19.97
N GLY A 50 17.23 -19.42 20.48
CA GLY A 50 18.29 -18.69 19.79
C GLY A 50 17.80 -17.61 18.82
N PHE A 51 16.48 -17.48 18.63
CA PHE A 51 15.88 -16.46 17.77
C PHE A 51 15.38 -15.27 18.60
N GLN A 52 15.18 -14.15 17.91
CA GLN A 52 14.51 -12.96 18.42
C GLN A 52 13.70 -12.28 17.32
N ILE A 53 12.83 -11.35 17.71
CA ILE A 53 12.01 -10.58 16.78
C ILE A 53 12.89 -9.57 16.03
N PHE A 54 12.89 -9.70 14.71
CA PHE A 54 13.46 -8.71 13.80
C PHE A 54 12.44 -7.62 13.49
N GLU A 55 11.22 -8.02 13.12
CA GLU A 55 10.05 -7.15 12.89
C GLU A 55 8.84 -7.66 13.68
N ALA A 56 8.15 -6.77 14.38
CA ALA A 56 7.17 -7.16 15.40
C ALA A 56 5.71 -7.20 14.95
N ARG A 57 5.34 -6.52 13.86
CA ARG A 57 3.95 -6.43 13.40
C ARG A 57 3.87 -5.99 11.94
N LEU A 58 3.92 -6.95 11.03
CA LEU A 58 3.79 -6.73 9.60
C LEU A 58 2.43 -7.26 9.14
N SER A 59 1.76 -6.52 8.24
CA SER A 59 0.66 -7.08 7.44
C SER A 59 1.20 -7.64 6.13
N VAL A 60 0.58 -8.70 5.62
CA VAL A 60 0.90 -9.25 4.31
C VAL A 60 0.56 -8.23 3.22
N ALA A 61 1.56 -7.83 2.44
CA ALA A 61 1.41 -6.86 1.37
C ALA A 61 0.72 -7.50 0.14
N GLY A 62 -0.16 -6.75 -0.52
CA GLY A 62 -0.86 -7.23 -1.72
C GLY A 62 -1.85 -8.38 -1.46
N ILE A 63 -2.27 -8.59 -0.22
CA ILE A 63 -3.19 -9.67 0.18
C ILE A 63 -4.52 -9.60 -0.58
N GLU A 64 -4.99 -8.40 -0.96
CA GLU A 64 -6.22 -8.20 -1.73
C GLU A 64 -6.14 -8.80 -3.14
N HIS A 65 -4.96 -8.80 -3.77
CA HIS A 65 -4.74 -9.49 -5.07
C HIS A 65 -4.73 -11.02 -4.92
N ARG A 66 -4.68 -11.52 -3.69
CA ARG A 66 -4.67 -12.94 -3.30
C ARG A 66 -5.81 -13.28 -2.35
N ARG A 67 -6.88 -12.49 -2.38
CA ARG A 67 -7.98 -12.53 -1.40
C ARG A 67 -8.59 -13.92 -1.25
N ASP A 68 -8.84 -14.63 -2.34
CA ASP A 68 -9.44 -15.96 -2.30
C ASP A 68 -8.54 -16.98 -1.57
N ASP A 69 -7.23 -16.96 -1.84
CA ASP A 69 -6.27 -17.82 -1.16
C ASP A 69 -6.08 -17.41 0.30
N ALA A 70 -6.07 -16.12 0.59
CA ALA A 70 -5.98 -15.59 1.95
C ALA A 70 -7.21 -15.94 2.81
N LEU A 71 -8.42 -15.86 2.23
CA LEU A 71 -9.66 -16.27 2.91
C LEU A 71 -9.68 -17.78 3.17
N ARG A 72 -9.24 -18.60 2.22
CA ARG A 72 -9.12 -20.06 2.44
C ARG A 72 -8.15 -20.38 3.57
N PHE A 73 -6.99 -19.72 3.59
CA PHE A 73 -6.02 -19.84 4.68
C PHE A 73 -6.60 -19.39 6.03
N ALA A 74 -7.37 -18.29 6.05
CA ALA A 74 -8.03 -17.78 7.25
C ALA A 74 -9.14 -18.69 7.80
N ASP A 75 -9.70 -19.56 6.97
CA ASP A 75 -10.81 -20.44 7.30
C ASP A 75 -10.38 -21.81 7.82
N ASP A 76 -9.10 -22.15 7.68
CA ASP A 76 -8.55 -23.45 8.08
C ASP A 76 -8.17 -23.51 9.58
N SER A 77 -7.53 -24.61 9.99
CA SER A 77 -6.88 -24.80 11.29
C SER A 77 -5.38 -25.06 11.11
N ASP A 78 -4.62 -24.98 12.22
CA ASP A 78 -3.19 -25.31 12.25
C ASP A 78 -2.35 -24.45 11.29
N GLN A 79 -2.76 -23.18 11.12
CA GLN A 79 -2.11 -22.24 10.23
C GLN A 79 -0.68 -21.93 10.66
N THR A 80 0.23 -21.96 9.70
CA THR A 80 1.59 -21.44 9.81
C THR A 80 1.95 -20.64 8.56
N LEU A 81 3.09 -19.97 8.59
CA LEU A 81 3.60 -19.21 7.44
C LEU A 81 4.97 -19.74 7.03
N ALA A 82 5.31 -19.57 5.76
CA ALA A 82 6.65 -19.70 5.22
C ALA A 82 6.98 -18.51 4.30
N LEU A 83 8.28 -18.31 4.06
CA LEU A 83 8.78 -17.31 3.13
C LEU A 83 9.41 -17.99 1.92
N GLU A 84 9.19 -17.44 0.73
CA GLU A 84 9.78 -17.94 -0.51
C GLU A 84 10.25 -16.77 -1.37
N ARG A 85 11.56 -16.74 -1.68
CA ARG A 85 12.15 -15.65 -2.47
C ARG A 85 11.72 -15.73 -3.94
N GLU A 86 11.44 -14.59 -4.55
CA GLU A 86 11.12 -14.45 -5.97
C GLU A 86 12.07 -13.42 -6.63
N PRO A 87 13.33 -13.80 -6.94
CA PRO A 87 14.33 -12.85 -7.45
C PRO A 87 14.03 -12.30 -8.85
N ASP A 88 13.26 -13.04 -9.65
CA ASP A 88 12.89 -12.67 -11.03
C ASP A 88 11.56 -11.91 -11.10
N ASN A 89 11.07 -11.40 -9.97
CA ASN A 89 9.84 -10.60 -9.94
C ASN A 89 10.03 -9.31 -10.74
N ALA A 90 9.14 -9.07 -11.71
CA ALA A 90 9.24 -7.95 -12.65
C ALA A 90 9.16 -6.56 -11.98
N HIS A 91 8.59 -6.47 -10.78
CA HIS A 91 8.36 -5.21 -10.06
C HIS A 91 9.34 -4.99 -8.89
N ASP A 92 9.83 -6.06 -8.28
CA ASP A 92 10.76 -5.97 -7.14
C ASP A 92 11.73 -7.18 -7.07
N PRO A 93 13.02 -7.03 -7.42
CA PRO A 93 13.99 -8.13 -7.36
C PRO A 93 14.28 -8.63 -5.93
N ASN A 94 13.79 -7.92 -4.91
CA ASN A 94 13.88 -8.35 -3.52
C ASN A 94 12.62 -9.08 -3.03
N ALA A 95 11.62 -9.30 -3.90
CA ALA A 95 10.33 -9.85 -3.49
C ALA A 95 10.47 -11.17 -2.71
N ILE A 96 9.76 -11.24 -1.59
CA ILE A 96 9.64 -12.46 -0.76
C ILE A 96 8.16 -12.74 -0.60
N LYS A 97 7.70 -13.87 -1.16
CA LYS A 97 6.33 -14.36 -1.00
C LYS A 97 6.09 -14.79 0.43
N VAL A 98 4.91 -14.49 0.95
CA VAL A 98 4.34 -15.07 2.15
C VAL A 98 3.45 -16.23 1.72
N ILE A 99 3.81 -17.43 2.19
CA ILE A 99 3.10 -18.66 1.90
C ILE A 99 2.32 -19.08 3.17
N GLY A 100 1.00 -19.12 3.09
CA GLY A 100 0.15 -19.77 4.09
C GLY A 100 0.31 -21.29 4.00
N ILE A 101 0.54 -21.93 5.15
CA ILE A 101 0.65 -23.39 5.25
C ILE A 101 -0.45 -23.90 6.18
N GLU A 102 -1.23 -24.85 5.68
CA GLU A 102 -2.39 -25.45 6.35
C GLU A 102 -2.40 -26.96 6.04
N ARG A 103 -2.23 -27.83 7.05
CA ARG A 103 -2.26 -29.31 6.87
C ARG A 103 -1.45 -29.84 5.65
N GLY A 104 -0.33 -29.19 5.33
CA GLY A 104 0.53 -29.54 4.18
C GLY A 104 0.19 -28.84 2.86
N THR A 105 -0.96 -28.16 2.75
CA THR A 105 -1.29 -27.28 1.61
C THR A 105 -0.53 -25.96 1.72
N ARG A 106 -0.02 -25.47 0.58
CA ARG A 106 0.71 -24.21 0.47
C ARG A 106 -0.10 -23.22 -0.38
N ARG A 107 -0.35 -22.04 0.15
CA ARG A 107 -1.04 -20.95 -0.56
C ARG A 107 -0.19 -19.70 -0.60
N PHE A 108 -0.06 -19.11 -1.78
CA PHE A 108 0.58 -17.80 -1.88
C PHE A 108 -0.44 -16.71 -1.53
N ILE A 109 -0.27 -16.07 -0.37
CA ILE A 109 -1.26 -15.14 0.21
C ILE A 109 -0.85 -13.67 0.08
N GLY A 110 0.30 -13.37 -0.51
CA GLY A 110 0.84 -12.03 -0.72
C GLY A 110 2.32 -11.96 -0.39
N TYR A 111 2.87 -10.76 -0.24
CA TYR A 111 4.30 -10.53 -0.10
C TYR A 111 4.68 -9.99 1.30
N VAL A 112 5.95 -10.15 1.65
CA VAL A 112 6.59 -9.34 2.69
C VAL A 112 6.59 -7.88 2.21
N PRO A 113 6.29 -6.89 3.06
CA PRO A 113 6.37 -5.49 2.68
C PRO A 113 7.73 -5.14 2.05
N LYS A 114 7.70 -4.41 0.93
CA LYS A 114 8.88 -4.14 0.07
C LYS A 114 10.14 -3.71 0.84
N GLY A 115 10.02 -2.75 1.76
CA GLY A 115 11.17 -2.28 2.54
C GLY A 115 11.76 -3.34 3.47
N VAL A 116 10.91 -4.20 4.05
CA VAL A 116 11.36 -5.32 4.88
C VAL A 116 11.99 -6.41 4.02
N ALA A 117 11.42 -6.68 2.85
CA ALA A 117 11.98 -7.63 1.89
C ALA A 117 13.38 -7.18 1.42
N GLU A 118 13.53 -5.91 1.03
CA GLU A 118 14.82 -5.30 0.69
C GLU A 118 15.84 -5.44 1.83
N GLN A 119 15.41 -5.22 3.08
CA GLN A 119 16.27 -5.38 4.25
C GLN A 119 16.73 -6.82 4.47
N ILE A 120 15.81 -7.79 4.43
CA ILE A 120 16.13 -9.23 4.58
C ILE A 120 17.08 -9.68 3.48
N VAL A 121 16.77 -9.32 2.24
CA VAL A 121 17.55 -9.68 1.06
C VAL A 121 18.93 -9.04 1.10
N GLY A 122 18.99 -7.73 1.27
CA GLY A 122 20.25 -6.98 1.14
C GLY A 122 21.18 -7.16 2.34
N SER A 123 20.63 -7.54 3.50
CA SER A 123 21.45 -8.02 4.62
C SER A 123 21.94 -9.46 4.44
N GLY A 124 21.50 -10.19 3.40
CA GLY A 124 21.89 -11.59 3.16
C GLY A 124 21.30 -12.57 4.18
N LEU A 125 20.12 -12.26 4.72
CA LEU A 125 19.48 -13.02 5.80
C LEU A 125 18.26 -13.83 5.35
N THR A 126 18.01 -13.94 4.04
CA THR A 126 16.86 -14.66 3.46
C THR A 126 16.65 -16.05 4.09
N ASP A 127 17.72 -16.84 4.20
CA ASP A 127 17.66 -18.22 4.73
C ASP A 127 17.75 -18.30 6.26
N ALA A 128 18.04 -17.18 6.92
CA ALA A 128 18.19 -17.11 8.37
C ALA A 128 16.90 -16.69 9.08
N VAL A 129 16.00 -15.99 8.39
CA VAL A 129 14.76 -15.48 8.98
C VAL A 129 13.58 -16.42 8.76
N GLN A 130 12.59 -16.34 9.64
CA GLN A 130 11.35 -17.10 9.56
C GLN A 130 10.15 -16.19 9.85
N PRO A 131 9.01 -16.39 9.19
CA PRO A 131 7.79 -15.70 9.55
C PRO A 131 7.18 -16.39 10.78
N ARG A 132 6.62 -15.59 11.68
CA ARG A 132 5.86 -16.08 12.84
C ARG A 132 4.47 -15.48 12.79
N LEU A 133 3.48 -16.32 12.56
CA LEU A 133 2.08 -15.90 12.47
C LEU A 133 1.65 -15.24 13.80
N ASP A 134 1.13 -14.02 13.71
CA ASP A 134 0.67 -13.24 14.85
C ASP A 134 -0.85 -13.33 14.95
N ARG A 135 -1.55 -12.81 13.93
CA ARG A 135 -3.02 -12.76 13.93
C ARG A 135 -3.58 -12.94 12.52
N ILE A 136 -4.77 -13.51 12.46
CA ILE A 136 -5.64 -13.46 11.28
C ILE A 136 -6.92 -12.74 11.68
N TRP A 137 -7.32 -11.73 10.92
CA TRP A 137 -8.58 -11.02 11.08
C TRP A 137 -9.40 -11.15 9.80
N ARG A 138 -10.70 -11.46 9.93
CA ARG A 138 -11.60 -11.48 8.78
C ARG A 138 -12.99 -10.96 9.12
N THR A 139 -13.75 -10.57 8.10
CA THR A 139 -15.17 -10.18 8.23
C THR A 139 -16.05 -11.01 7.31
N ASP A 140 -17.35 -11.04 7.60
CA ASP A 140 -18.35 -11.68 6.73
C ASP A 140 -18.45 -11.02 5.35
N SER A 141 -18.04 -9.75 5.22
CA SER A 141 -17.92 -9.06 3.93
C SER A 141 -16.69 -9.52 3.12
N GLY A 142 -15.91 -10.46 3.66
CA GLY A 142 -14.72 -11.06 3.07
C GLY A 142 -13.48 -10.17 3.13
N PHE A 143 -13.41 -9.18 4.03
CA PHE A 143 -12.13 -8.54 4.33
C PHE A 143 -11.24 -9.55 5.04
N VAL A 144 -9.93 -9.56 4.74
CA VAL A 144 -8.95 -10.42 5.40
C VAL A 144 -7.65 -9.64 5.63
N ASP A 145 -7.13 -9.72 6.84
CA ASP A 145 -5.82 -9.19 7.22
C ASP A 145 -5.05 -10.30 7.96
N VAL A 146 -3.81 -10.51 7.54
CA VAL A 146 -2.90 -11.48 8.14
C VAL A 146 -1.68 -10.71 8.64
N THR A 147 -1.49 -10.71 9.96
CA THR A 147 -0.32 -10.11 10.59
C THR A 147 0.69 -11.17 11.02
N PHE A 148 1.97 -10.83 10.90
CA PHE A 148 3.07 -11.71 11.23
C PHE A 148 4.30 -10.93 11.72
N GLN A 149 5.24 -11.67 12.28
CA GLN A 149 6.55 -11.20 12.69
C GLN A 149 7.62 -11.80 11.79
N ILE A 150 8.73 -11.09 11.64
CA ILE A 150 9.98 -11.70 11.17
C ILE A 150 10.80 -12.03 12.40
N VAL A 151 11.20 -13.28 12.56
CA VAL A 151 12.14 -13.72 13.59
C VAL A 151 13.43 -14.19 12.94
N GLY A 152 14.56 -13.99 13.62
CA GLY A 152 15.86 -14.43 13.13
C GLY A 152 16.84 -14.70 14.29
N PRO A 153 18.01 -15.31 14.00
CA PRO A 153 19.04 -15.60 15.00
C PRO A 153 19.49 -14.35 15.74
N LYS A 154 19.71 -14.49 17.06
CA LYS A 154 20.06 -13.34 17.92
C LYS A 154 21.33 -12.64 17.48
N ASP A 155 22.34 -13.40 17.08
CA ASP A 155 23.64 -12.94 16.59
C ASP A 155 23.58 -12.21 15.24
N LYS A 156 22.47 -12.33 14.50
CA LYS A 156 22.27 -11.67 13.19
C LYS A 156 21.47 -10.36 13.27
N LYS A 157 20.98 -9.97 14.44
CA LYS A 157 20.17 -8.74 14.59
C LYS A 157 20.93 -7.47 14.24
N ALA A 158 22.23 -7.39 14.56
CA ALA A 158 23.07 -6.26 14.18
C ALA A 158 23.18 -6.14 12.65
N GLN A 159 23.54 -7.24 11.97
CA GLN A 159 23.57 -7.31 10.50
C GLN A 159 22.24 -6.90 9.85
N TYR A 160 21.12 -7.31 10.43
CA TYR A 160 19.79 -6.91 9.97
C TYR A 160 19.56 -5.39 10.12
N VAL A 161 19.88 -4.82 11.28
CA VAL A 161 19.65 -3.39 11.59
C VAL A 161 20.63 -2.47 10.83
N ASP A 162 21.89 -2.88 10.72
CA ASP A 162 22.96 -2.05 10.16
C ASP A 162 22.76 -1.80 8.66
N PHE A 163 22.14 -2.73 7.95
CA PHE A 163 21.85 -2.59 6.53
C PHE A 163 21.07 -1.29 6.23
N LEU A 164 19.92 -1.08 6.89
CA LEU A 164 19.14 0.14 6.68
C LEU A 164 19.84 1.39 7.23
N ASN A 165 20.68 1.25 8.25
CA ASN A 165 21.46 2.36 8.78
C ASN A 165 22.58 2.78 7.83
N SER A 166 23.03 1.92 6.92
CA SER A 166 24.04 2.26 5.91
C SER A 166 23.45 2.95 4.67
N LYS A 167 22.12 2.83 4.45
CA LYS A 167 21.46 3.38 3.28
C LYS A 167 20.92 4.79 3.55
N PRO A 168 21.04 5.73 2.59
CA PRO A 168 20.33 7.00 2.70
C PRO A 168 18.82 6.75 2.76
N ALA A 169 18.07 7.57 3.50
CA ALA A 169 16.62 7.49 3.55
C ALA A 169 16.00 7.70 2.18
N HIS A 170 14.92 6.97 1.90
CA HIS A 170 14.18 7.08 0.66
C HIS A 170 13.54 8.46 0.53
N LEU A 171 13.18 8.85 -0.69
CA LEU A 171 12.48 10.12 -0.94
C LEU A 171 11.18 10.20 -0.14
N TRP A 172 10.39 9.12 -0.18
CA TRP A 172 9.12 8.98 0.54
C TRP A 172 9.27 9.06 2.06
N ASP A 173 10.35 8.51 2.63
CA ASP A 173 10.61 8.66 4.06
C ASP A 173 10.76 10.14 4.45
N LYS A 174 11.51 10.90 3.64
CA LYS A 174 11.71 12.33 3.86
C LYS A 174 10.42 13.10 3.63
N GLU A 175 9.61 12.67 2.67
CA GLU A 175 8.32 13.30 2.39
C GLU A 175 7.32 13.10 3.53
N PHE A 176 7.26 11.90 4.12
CA PHE A 176 6.49 11.64 5.33
C PHE A 176 6.92 12.60 6.44
N LEU A 177 8.22 12.68 6.73
CA LEU A 177 8.72 13.56 7.78
C LEU A 177 8.33 15.03 7.52
N LYS A 178 8.46 15.51 6.28
CA LYS A 178 8.04 16.88 5.92
C LYS A 178 6.54 17.10 6.08
N PHE A 179 5.71 16.15 5.63
CA PHE A 179 4.24 16.25 5.71
C PHE A 179 3.78 16.42 7.16
N PHE A 180 4.41 15.69 8.09
CA PHE A 180 4.11 15.79 9.53
C PHE A 180 4.89 16.90 10.25
N GLY A 181 5.69 17.70 9.55
CA GLY A 181 6.49 18.78 10.14
C GLY A 181 7.62 18.28 11.06
N LEU A 182 8.07 17.05 10.84
CA LEU A 182 9.17 16.42 11.58
C LEU A 182 10.52 16.86 11.02
N PRO A 183 11.58 16.92 11.86
CA PRO A 183 12.91 17.25 11.37
C PRO A 183 13.41 16.21 10.38
N VAL A 184 14.12 16.67 9.34
CA VAL A 184 14.83 15.80 8.39
C VAL A 184 16.34 16.00 8.58
N PRO A 185 16.99 15.21 9.46
CA PRO A 185 18.43 15.30 9.71
C PRO A 185 19.26 15.22 8.42
N LYS A 186 20.39 15.94 8.39
CA LYS A 186 21.38 15.79 7.32
C LYS A 186 21.96 14.38 7.38
N GLY A 187 21.98 13.69 6.23
CA GLY A 187 22.46 12.30 6.17
C GLY A 187 21.50 11.28 6.76
N LEU A 188 20.21 11.63 6.94
CA LEU A 188 19.17 10.71 7.42
C LEU A 188 19.24 9.39 6.66
N THR A 189 19.38 8.30 7.42
CA THR A 189 19.46 6.93 6.90
C THR A 189 18.08 6.29 6.84
N SER A 190 17.91 5.26 6.01
CA SER A 190 16.64 4.53 5.92
C SER A 190 16.23 3.94 7.27
N GLY A 191 17.20 3.43 8.06
CA GLY A 191 16.93 2.88 9.39
C GLY A 191 16.50 3.93 10.40
N GLN A 192 17.13 5.11 10.39
CA GLN A 192 16.70 6.24 11.21
C GLN A 192 15.31 6.71 10.82
N ALA A 193 15.02 6.83 9.52
CA ALA A 193 13.74 7.30 9.04
C ALA A 193 12.62 6.32 9.38
N ALA A 194 12.81 5.02 9.14
CA ALA A 194 11.86 3.97 9.49
C ALA A 194 11.50 4.00 10.98
N LYS A 195 12.50 4.17 11.87
CA LYS A 195 12.27 4.32 13.31
C LYS A 195 11.42 5.56 13.63
N MET A 196 11.77 6.72 13.06
CA MET A 196 11.02 7.96 13.28
C MET A 196 9.57 7.86 12.78
N ILE A 197 9.37 7.24 11.61
CA ILE A 197 8.06 7.02 10.99
C ILE A 197 7.23 6.08 11.86
N ALA A 198 7.78 4.93 12.27
CA ALA A 198 7.06 3.95 13.09
C ALA A 198 6.63 4.53 14.45
N GLU A 199 7.53 5.25 15.13
CA GLU A 199 7.21 5.94 16.39
C GLU A 199 6.12 7.01 16.21
N HIS A 200 6.15 7.75 15.10
CA HIS A 200 5.16 8.78 14.82
C HIS A 200 3.80 8.18 14.43
N ARG A 201 3.77 7.16 13.56
CA ARG A 201 2.55 6.43 13.18
C ARG A 201 1.85 5.86 14.40
N THR A 202 2.59 5.21 15.30
CA THR A 202 2.04 4.69 16.57
C THR A 202 1.33 5.78 17.38
N LYS A 203 1.93 6.98 17.47
CA LYS A 203 1.32 8.11 18.17
C LYS A 203 0.04 8.57 17.46
N LEU A 204 0.07 8.71 16.14
CA LEU A 204 -1.09 9.13 15.35
C LEU A 204 -2.24 8.12 15.43
N GLU A 205 -1.97 6.81 15.39
CA GLU A 205 -2.99 5.78 15.52
C GLU A 205 -3.80 5.92 16.82
N THR A 206 -3.13 6.30 17.91
CA THR A 206 -3.77 6.47 19.24
C THR A 206 -4.37 7.87 19.48
N GLY A 207 -3.93 8.89 18.74
CA GLY A 207 -4.24 10.29 19.06
C GLY A 207 -4.85 11.12 17.93
N ASP A 208 -4.42 10.91 16.68
CA ASP A 208 -4.85 11.69 15.51
C ASP A 208 -4.84 10.82 14.25
N LYS A 209 -5.72 9.82 14.25
CA LYS A 209 -5.83 8.87 13.13
C LYS A 209 -6.25 9.56 11.84
N ALA A 210 -7.03 10.63 11.90
CA ALA A 210 -7.50 11.36 10.72
C ALA A 210 -6.33 11.92 9.90
N ARG A 211 -5.28 12.42 10.57
CA ARG A 211 -4.10 12.95 9.89
C ARG A 211 -3.21 11.85 9.30
N LEU A 212 -3.20 10.66 9.91
CA LEU A 212 -2.58 9.48 9.31
C LEU A 212 -3.34 9.02 8.06
N ASP A 213 -4.67 8.95 8.14
CA ASP A 213 -5.53 8.62 7.00
C ASP A 213 -5.37 9.65 5.85
N GLU A 214 -5.12 10.94 6.17
CA GLU A 214 -4.82 11.97 5.17
C GLU A 214 -3.49 11.72 4.46
N TRP A 215 -2.44 11.33 5.19
CA TRP A 215 -1.16 10.93 4.60
C TRP A 215 -1.31 9.71 3.69
N GLU A 216 -2.02 8.67 4.14
CA GLU A 216 -2.21 7.44 3.38
C GLU A 216 -2.93 7.73 2.05
N ALA A 217 -3.97 8.56 2.08
CA ALA A 217 -4.66 8.98 0.87
C ALA A 217 -3.78 9.85 -0.05
N TYR A 218 -2.92 10.71 0.51
CA TYR A 218 -1.97 11.50 -0.28
C TYR A 218 -0.93 10.60 -0.98
N GLU A 219 -0.36 9.64 -0.24
CA GLU A 219 0.60 8.66 -0.76
C GLU A 219 -0.02 7.79 -1.86
N GLU A 220 -1.27 7.36 -1.67
CA GLU A 220 -2.05 6.62 -2.67
C GLU A 220 -2.19 7.40 -3.99
N ILE A 221 -2.62 8.67 -3.92
CA ILE A 221 -2.72 9.53 -5.12
C ILE A 221 -1.35 9.62 -5.81
N CYS A 222 -0.27 9.88 -5.08
CA CYS A 222 1.05 9.98 -5.70
C CYS A 222 1.48 8.69 -6.39
N ASN A 223 1.19 7.53 -5.80
CA ASN A 223 1.49 6.24 -6.41
C ASN A 223 0.71 6.02 -7.72
N GLU A 224 -0.57 6.38 -7.77
CA GLU A 224 -1.38 6.33 -9.00
C GLU A 224 -0.75 7.18 -10.12
N PHE A 225 -0.34 8.42 -9.80
CA PHE A 225 0.28 9.30 -10.80
C PHE A 225 1.70 8.89 -11.19
N ASP A 226 2.39 8.08 -10.39
CA ASP A 226 3.67 7.46 -10.75
C ASP A 226 3.52 6.21 -11.63
N ASP A 227 2.34 5.57 -11.61
CA ASP A 227 2.02 4.44 -12.47
C ASP A 227 1.83 4.85 -13.95
N ALA A 228 2.43 4.08 -14.86
CA ALA A 228 2.40 4.39 -16.29
C ALA A 228 1.08 4.03 -16.97
N ASP A 229 0.42 2.97 -16.52
CA ASP A 229 -0.82 2.47 -17.08
C ASP A 229 -1.98 3.37 -16.65
N PHE A 230 -1.99 3.79 -15.38
CA PHE A 230 -2.88 4.82 -14.86
C PHE A 230 -2.78 6.10 -15.71
N ARG A 231 -1.57 6.64 -15.90
CA ARG A 231 -1.40 7.84 -16.74
C ARG A 231 -1.87 7.60 -18.16
N ALA A 232 -1.63 6.41 -18.73
CA ALA A 232 -2.07 6.09 -20.08
C ALA A 232 -3.61 6.06 -20.19
N SER A 233 -4.34 5.58 -19.18
CA SER A 233 -5.81 5.57 -19.19
C SER A 233 -6.45 6.95 -19.20
N PHE A 234 -5.72 7.97 -18.73
CA PHE A 234 -6.12 9.38 -18.75
C PHE A 234 -5.46 10.18 -19.87
N GLU A 235 -4.79 9.51 -20.82
CA GLU A 235 -4.02 10.16 -21.89
C GLU A 235 -3.04 11.21 -21.34
N LEU A 236 -2.44 10.93 -20.17
CA LEU A 236 -1.62 11.88 -19.43
C LEU A 236 -0.14 11.61 -19.66
N LYS A 237 0.64 12.68 -19.86
CA LYS A 237 2.11 12.62 -19.81
C LYS A 237 2.57 12.45 -18.35
N LYS A 238 3.86 12.15 -18.15
CA LYS A 238 4.42 12.07 -16.80
C LYS A 238 4.23 13.41 -16.09
N VAL A 239 3.56 13.38 -14.94
CA VAL A 239 3.34 14.55 -14.08
C VAL A 239 4.55 14.69 -13.15
N SER A 240 5.02 15.91 -12.93
CA SER A 240 6.05 16.17 -11.93
C SER A 240 5.45 16.32 -10.53
N ASP A 241 6.16 15.90 -9.49
CA ASP A 241 5.71 16.02 -8.09
C ASP A 241 5.26 17.44 -7.73
N LYS A 242 5.94 18.44 -8.27
CA LYS A 242 5.62 19.85 -8.05
C LYS A 242 4.23 20.20 -8.58
N VAL A 243 3.89 19.76 -9.80
CA VAL A 243 2.60 20.02 -10.43
C VAL A 243 1.49 19.26 -9.71
N LEU A 244 1.74 17.99 -9.35
CA LEU A 244 0.77 17.21 -8.58
C LEU A 244 0.47 17.87 -7.22
N LYS A 245 1.49 18.28 -6.48
CA LYS A 245 1.32 19.00 -5.20
C LYS A 245 0.54 20.30 -5.37
N GLU A 246 0.85 21.08 -6.41
CA GLU A 246 0.14 22.33 -6.70
C GLU A 246 -1.36 22.09 -6.99
N ALA A 247 -1.69 21.03 -7.73
CA ALA A 247 -3.06 20.63 -8.01
C ALA A 247 -3.80 20.19 -6.73
N LEU A 248 -3.15 19.35 -5.90
CA LEU A 248 -3.71 18.89 -4.63
C LEU A 248 -3.94 20.04 -3.64
N ASP A 249 -2.99 20.98 -3.54
CA ASP A 249 -3.13 22.17 -2.70
C ASP A 249 -4.26 23.09 -3.20
N ALA A 250 -4.46 23.20 -4.52
CA ALA A 250 -5.60 23.93 -5.08
C ALA A 250 -6.94 23.28 -4.73
N LEU A 251 -7.06 21.96 -4.91
CA LEU A 251 -8.27 21.21 -4.55
C LEU A 251 -8.56 21.25 -3.04
N LYS A 252 -7.51 21.21 -2.21
CA LYS A 252 -7.65 21.35 -0.76
C LYS A 252 -8.17 22.73 -0.36
N ARG A 253 -7.73 23.80 -1.03
CA ARG A 253 -8.29 25.16 -0.85
C ARG A 253 -9.75 25.27 -1.31
N GLU A 254 -10.15 24.44 -2.26
CA GLU A 254 -11.55 24.29 -2.71
C GLU A 254 -12.39 23.41 -1.77
N GLY A 255 -11.81 22.92 -0.67
CA GLY A 255 -12.50 22.14 0.36
C GLY A 255 -12.46 20.62 0.15
N ALA A 256 -11.72 20.12 -0.86
CA ALA A 256 -11.53 18.69 -1.03
C ALA A 256 -10.62 18.11 0.07
N THR A 257 -10.92 16.88 0.48
CA THR A 257 -10.04 16.08 1.35
C THR A 257 -9.27 15.08 0.51
N MET A 258 -8.07 14.66 0.95
CA MET A 258 -7.29 13.65 0.23
C MET A 258 -8.10 12.37 0.00
N ARG A 259 -8.84 11.91 1.02
CA ARG A 259 -9.72 10.74 0.88
C ARG A 259 -10.82 10.93 -0.18
N SER A 260 -11.41 12.12 -0.28
CA SER A 260 -12.39 12.39 -1.34
C SER A 260 -11.76 12.44 -2.73
N LEU A 261 -10.48 12.81 -2.83
CA LEU A 261 -9.73 12.84 -4.09
C LEU A 261 -9.28 11.45 -4.53
N VAL A 262 -8.93 10.56 -3.60
CA VAL A 262 -8.75 9.12 -3.90
C VAL A 262 -10.02 8.54 -4.52
N ALA A 263 -11.18 8.86 -3.93
CA ALA A 263 -12.47 8.34 -4.40
C ALA A 263 -12.91 8.91 -5.76
N ASP A 264 -12.32 10.03 -6.18
CA ASP A 264 -12.68 10.81 -7.36
C ASP A 264 -11.42 11.38 -8.02
N ILE A 265 -10.56 10.46 -8.47
CA ILE A 265 -9.21 10.78 -8.97
C ILE A 265 -9.24 11.63 -10.25
N ASP A 266 -10.33 11.53 -11.02
CA ASP A 266 -10.60 12.33 -12.22
C ASP A 266 -10.50 13.83 -11.91
N LYS A 267 -10.96 14.27 -10.73
CA LYS A 267 -10.81 15.69 -10.30
C LYS A 267 -9.37 16.13 -10.16
N VAL A 268 -8.47 15.23 -9.75
CA VAL A 268 -7.04 15.52 -9.64
C VAL A 268 -6.45 15.66 -11.04
N VAL A 269 -6.81 14.75 -11.95
CA VAL A 269 -6.40 14.80 -13.37
C VAL A 269 -6.88 16.10 -14.02
N ASP A 270 -8.16 16.43 -13.89
CA ASP A 270 -8.76 17.66 -14.43
C ASP A 270 -8.05 18.90 -13.91
N LYS A 271 -7.73 18.94 -12.61
CA LYS A 271 -6.99 20.06 -12.02
C LYS A 271 -5.57 20.17 -12.58
N ILE A 272 -4.88 19.04 -12.77
CA ILE A 272 -3.54 19.01 -13.37
C ILE A 272 -3.59 19.54 -14.80
N ILE A 273 -4.53 19.09 -15.62
CA ILE A 273 -4.68 19.56 -17.01
C ILE A 273 -5.04 21.04 -17.03
N ALA A 274 -5.93 21.51 -16.14
CA ALA A 274 -6.26 22.93 -16.04
C ALA A 274 -5.06 23.81 -15.68
N LEU A 275 -4.15 23.33 -14.81
CA LEU A 275 -2.92 24.04 -14.44
C LEU A 275 -1.82 23.93 -15.51
N LYS A 276 -1.76 22.80 -16.22
CA LYS A 276 -0.72 22.43 -17.19
C LYS A 276 -1.32 21.69 -18.39
N PRO A 277 -2.01 22.40 -19.31
CA PRO A 277 -2.69 21.77 -20.45
C PRO A 277 -1.75 20.97 -21.36
N GLU A 278 -0.45 21.30 -21.38
CA GLU A 278 0.56 20.60 -22.15
C GLU A 278 0.82 19.15 -21.70
N LEU A 279 0.35 18.76 -20.50
CA LEU A 279 0.46 17.40 -19.98
C LEU A 279 -0.58 16.43 -20.56
N GLU A 280 -1.62 16.94 -21.21
CA GLU A 280 -2.54 16.11 -21.99
C GLU A 280 -1.82 15.59 -23.25
N ARG A 281 -1.91 14.29 -23.52
CA ARG A 281 -1.44 13.69 -24.77
C ARG A 281 -2.53 13.91 -25.82
N LYS A 282 -2.33 14.91 -26.67
CA LYS A 282 -3.13 15.03 -27.90
C LYS A 282 -2.84 13.82 -28.78
N LEU A 283 -3.89 13.09 -29.17
CA LEU A 283 -3.80 12.11 -30.25
C LEU A 283 -3.42 12.87 -31.53
N GLU A 284 -2.18 12.73 -31.99
CA GLU A 284 -1.78 13.16 -33.33
C GLU A 284 -2.46 12.22 -34.34
N GLY A 285 -3.58 12.67 -34.92
CA GLY A 285 -4.39 11.79 -35.75
C GLY A 285 -5.57 12.40 -36.51
N GLU A 286 -5.43 13.61 -37.05
CA GLU A 286 -6.12 13.95 -38.31
C GLU A 286 -5.21 14.92 -39.09
N GLN A 287 -4.25 14.34 -39.82
CA GLN A 287 -3.73 15.00 -40.99
C GLN A 287 -4.87 15.14 -41.99
N ILE A 288 -5.51 16.32 -42.00
CA ILE A 288 -6.44 16.70 -43.06
C ILE A 288 -5.65 16.62 -44.37
N SER A 289 -6.09 15.70 -45.21
CA SER A 289 -5.55 15.38 -46.52
C SER A 289 -5.38 16.64 -47.37
N SER A 290 -4.15 17.12 -47.48
CA SER A 290 -3.70 17.99 -48.57
C SER A 290 -3.54 17.19 -49.86
N VAL A 291 -4.57 16.45 -50.29
CA VAL A 291 -4.67 15.82 -51.61
C VAL A 291 -6.14 15.72 -52.02
N SER A 292 -6.72 16.84 -52.44
CA SER A 292 -7.83 16.82 -53.41
C SER A 292 -7.66 18.00 -54.37
N ARG A 293 -6.78 17.73 -55.33
CA ARG A 293 -6.93 18.03 -56.76
C ARG A 293 -7.65 19.33 -57.11
N THR A 294 -6.83 20.31 -57.47
CA THR A 294 -6.84 20.85 -58.83
C THR A 294 -7.23 19.77 -59.85
N ALA A 295 -8.47 19.76 -60.29
CA ALA A 295 -8.92 19.17 -61.54
C ALA A 295 -10.02 20.06 -62.10
N ALA A 296 -9.61 21.03 -62.90
CA ALA A 296 -10.44 21.64 -63.91
C ALA A 296 -10.91 20.59 -64.94
N MET A 297 -11.96 20.95 -65.69
CA MET A 297 -12.53 20.27 -66.87
C MET A 297 -13.51 19.12 -66.59
N ARG A 298 -14.79 19.45 -66.44
CA ARG A 298 -15.76 19.45 -67.55
C ARG A 298 -16.96 20.32 -67.23
#